data_AF-A0A849IJE8-F1
#
_entry.id   AF-A0A849IJE8-F1
#
_cell.length_a   1.000
_cell.length_b   1.000
_cell.length_c   1.000
_cell.angle_alpha   90.00
_cell.angle_beta   90.00
_cell.angle_gamma   90.00
#
_symmetry.space_group_name_H-M   'P 1'
#
loop_
_entity.id
_entity.type
_entity.pdbx_description
1 polymer ?
#
loop_
_entity_poly.entity_id
_entity_poly.type
_entity_poly.pdbx_seq_one_letter_code
_entity_poly.pdbx_strand_id
1 'polypeptide(L)'
;MELAKRISASSAQGERLLAALRDRVSQLGLRAPEIPPFASAKFSLENDLYNGKETLLASFHPSPHYRAGVVLFHSDGSAFAEYHVMQGHPNRPGWFIESVEAWLNGGEVRSDLRLVRMPDGM
;
A
#
# COMPACT_ATOMS: atom_id res chain seq x y z
N MET A 1 6.92 16.66 -17.16
CA MET A 1 5.92 16.11 -18.10
C MET A 1 5.78 14.59 -17.97
N GLU A 2 6.87 13.84 -17.80
CA GLU A 2 6.82 12.38 -17.67
C GLU A 2 6.08 11.89 -16.42
N LEU A 3 6.39 12.45 -15.25
CA LEU A 3 5.72 12.12 -13.99
C LEU A 3 4.18 12.26 -14.09
N ALA A 4 3.68 13.37 -14.64
CA ALA A 4 2.24 13.60 -14.78
C ALA A 4 1.57 12.58 -15.71
N LYS A 5 2.25 12.16 -16.79
CA LYS A 5 1.75 11.10 -17.67
C LYS A 5 1.67 9.77 -16.93
N ARG A 6 2.71 9.43 -16.18
CA ARG A 6 2.75 8.20 -15.37
C ARG A 6 1.69 8.17 -14.28
N ILE A 7 1.44 9.28 -13.61
CA ILE A 7 0.35 9.42 -12.63
C ILE A 7 -1.00 9.16 -13.31
N SER A 8 -1.26 9.85 -14.44
CA SER A 8 -2.51 9.70 -15.18
C SER A 8 -2.74 8.25 -15.63
N ALA A 9 -1.71 7.62 -16.21
CA ALA A 9 -1.77 6.23 -16.67
C ALA A 9 -1.99 5.20 -15.54
N SER A 10 -1.48 5.49 -14.33
CA SER A 10 -1.52 4.57 -13.20
C SER A 10 -2.72 4.80 -12.27
N SER A 11 -3.46 5.91 -12.45
CA SER A 11 -4.50 6.37 -11.52
C SER A 11 -5.57 5.32 -11.22
N ALA A 12 -6.13 4.70 -12.26
CA ALA A 12 -7.16 3.68 -12.11
C ALA A 12 -6.65 2.42 -11.38
N GLN A 13 -5.41 2.02 -11.65
CA GLN A 13 -4.79 0.87 -10.97
C GLN A 13 -4.45 1.21 -9.50
N GLY A 14 -3.99 2.43 -9.23
CA GLY A 14 -3.75 2.92 -7.88
C GLY A 14 -5.01 2.90 -7.02
N GLU A 15 -6.12 3.41 -7.53
CA GLU A 15 -7.40 3.37 -6.81
C GLU A 15 -7.89 1.94 -6.58
N ARG A 16 -7.71 1.03 -7.54
CA ARG A 16 -8.05 -0.39 -7.36
C ARG A 16 -7.24 -1.05 -6.25
N LEU A 17 -5.94 -0.76 -6.17
CA LEU A 17 -5.08 -1.27 -5.09
C LEU A 17 -5.54 -0.73 -3.73
N LEU A 18 -5.74 0.58 -3.61
CA LEU A 18 -6.18 1.20 -2.36
C LEU A 18 -7.59 0.74 -1.94
N ALA A 19 -8.49 0.51 -2.89
CA ALA A 19 -9.79 -0.09 -2.62
C ALA A 19 -9.63 -1.51 -2.03
N ALA A 20 -8.77 -2.35 -2.59
CA ALA A 20 -8.51 -3.69 -2.05
C ALA A 20 -7.94 -3.66 -0.62
N LEU A 21 -7.12 -2.66 -0.29
CA LEU A 21 -6.65 -2.43 1.09
C LEU A 21 -7.82 -2.07 2.01
N ARG A 22 -8.67 -1.11 1.60
CA ARG A 22 -9.84 -0.67 2.38
C ARG A 22 -10.83 -1.81 2.61
N ASP A 23 -11.09 -2.61 1.59
CA ASP A 23 -11.97 -3.77 1.68
C ASP A 23 -11.44 -4.77 2.69
N ARG A 24 -10.13 -5.05 2.66
CA ARG A 24 -9.48 -5.98 3.60
C ARG A 24 -9.56 -5.48 5.04
N VAL A 25 -9.30 -4.20 5.27
CA VAL A 25 -9.45 -3.54 6.58
C VAL A 25 -10.91 -3.63 7.07
N SER A 26 -11.87 -3.36 6.19
CA SER A 26 -13.30 -3.36 6.52
C SER A 26 -13.84 -4.75 6.83
N GLN A 27 -13.43 -5.77 6.06
CA GLN A 27 -13.81 -7.18 6.29
C GLN A 27 -13.43 -7.68 7.68
N LEU A 28 -12.36 -7.14 8.25
CA LEU A 28 -11.85 -7.51 9.56
C LEU A 28 -12.37 -6.60 10.69
N GLY A 29 -13.16 -5.58 10.36
CA GLY A 29 -13.68 -4.62 11.34
C GLY A 29 -12.58 -3.86 12.09
N LEU A 30 -11.42 -3.64 11.45
CA LEU A 30 -10.29 -2.98 12.07
C LEU A 30 -10.60 -1.49 12.29
N ARG A 31 -10.10 -0.91 13.37
CA ARG A 31 -10.15 0.53 13.63
C ARG A 31 -8.88 1.17 13.10
N ALA A 32 -8.58 0.93 11.82
CA ALA A 32 -7.40 1.46 11.17
C ALA A 32 -7.61 2.94 10.75
N PRO A 33 -6.53 3.71 10.58
CA PRO A 33 -6.60 5.02 9.92
C PRO A 33 -7.23 4.89 8.53
N GLU A 34 -7.96 5.92 8.11
CA GLU A 34 -8.54 5.96 6.77
C GLU A 34 -7.44 5.92 5.71
N ILE A 35 -7.56 4.98 4.76
CA ILE A 35 -6.66 4.89 3.61
C ILE A 35 -7.11 5.95 2.60
N PRO A 36 -6.30 6.98 2.34
CA PRO A 36 -6.70 8.14 1.54
C PRO A 36 -6.76 7.79 0.04
N PRO A 37 -7.43 8.61 -0.81
CA PRO A 37 -7.49 8.38 -2.25
C PRO A 37 -6.10 8.48 -2.91
N PHE A 38 -5.91 7.82 -4.05
CA PHE A 38 -4.64 7.80 -4.77
C PHE A 38 -4.19 9.21 -5.14
N ALA A 39 -5.14 10.08 -5.52
CA ALA A 39 -4.87 11.46 -5.89
C ALA A 39 -4.23 12.32 -4.79
N SER A 40 -4.33 11.93 -3.51
CA SER A 40 -3.70 12.68 -2.41
C SER A 40 -2.26 12.27 -2.13
N ALA A 41 -1.71 11.31 -2.87
CA ALA A 41 -0.35 10.86 -2.69
C ALA A 41 0.67 11.94 -3.11
N LYS A 42 1.86 11.86 -2.52
CA LYS A 42 3.05 12.53 -3.06
C LYS A 42 3.71 11.59 -4.07
N PHE A 43 3.99 12.10 -5.27
CA PHE A 43 4.50 11.28 -6.37
C PHE A 43 5.96 11.56 -6.69
N SER A 44 6.73 10.51 -6.96
CA SER A 44 8.09 10.58 -7.49
C SER A 44 8.36 9.45 -8.48
N LEU A 45 9.34 9.64 -9.36
CA LEU A 45 9.94 8.57 -10.14
C LEU A 45 11.25 8.17 -9.47
N GLU A 46 11.41 6.88 -9.19
CA GLU A 46 12.62 6.34 -8.58
C GLU A 46 13.24 5.30 -9.49
N ASN A 47 14.55 5.32 -9.65
CA ASN A 47 15.26 4.30 -10.42
C ASN A 47 15.32 3.01 -9.59
N ASP A 48 14.80 1.93 -10.16
CA ASP A 48 14.96 0.60 -9.62
C ASP A 48 16.42 0.16 -9.80
N LEU A 49 17.13 -0.04 -8.69
CA LEU A 49 18.55 -0.41 -8.67
C LEU A 49 18.84 -1.77 -9.32
N TYR A 50 17.84 -2.64 -9.46
CA TYR A 50 18.00 -3.98 -10.01
C TYR A 50 17.94 -4.02 -11.54
N ASN A 51 17.11 -3.17 -12.16
CA ASN A 51 16.89 -3.19 -13.62
C ASN A 51 17.15 -1.84 -14.32
N GLY A 52 17.45 -0.79 -13.56
CA GLY A 52 17.72 0.57 -14.07
C GLY A 52 16.50 1.29 -14.64
N LYS A 53 15.28 0.75 -14.46
CA LYS A 53 14.04 1.33 -14.97
C LYS A 53 13.33 2.14 -13.88
N GLU A 54 12.59 3.16 -14.30
CA GLU A 54 11.86 4.02 -13.37
C GLU A 54 10.61 3.31 -12.80
N THR A 55 10.45 3.37 -11.50
CA THR A 55 9.25 3.01 -10.74
C THR A 55 8.52 4.28 -10.33
N LEU A 56 7.20 4.34 -10.53
CA LEU A 56 6.38 5.42 -9.99
C LEU A 56 6.09 5.07 -8.53
N LEU A 57 6.49 5.96 -7.64
CA LEU A 57 6.19 5.92 -6.23
C LEU A 57 5.05 6.90 -5.94
N ALA A 58 4.02 6.43 -5.26
CA ALA A 58 2.97 7.25 -4.65
C ALA A 58 3.02 7.04 -3.13
N SER A 59 3.37 8.07 -2.35
CA SER A 59 3.55 7.95 -0.90
C SER A 59 2.50 8.74 -0.12
N PHE A 60 2.05 8.17 1.01
CA PHE A 60 1.04 8.77 1.88
C PHE A 60 1.65 9.15 3.23
N HIS A 61 1.46 10.41 3.60
CA HIS A 61 2.09 11.00 4.77
C HIS A 61 1.03 11.72 5.63
N PRO A 62 0.38 11.02 6.58
CA PRO A 62 -0.57 11.66 7.49
C PRO A 62 0.10 12.67 8.43
N SER A 63 1.44 12.61 8.58
CA SER A 63 2.23 13.66 9.22
C SER A 63 3.58 13.84 8.48
N PRO A 64 4.28 14.98 8.67
CA PRO A 64 5.51 15.29 7.92
C PRO A 64 6.61 14.24 8.02
N HIS A 65 6.71 13.53 9.14
CA HIS A 65 7.78 12.57 9.44
C HIS A 65 7.33 11.11 9.44
N TYR A 66 6.09 10.85 9.02
CA TYR A 66 5.54 9.49 8.99
C TYR A 66 5.00 9.17 7.61
N ARG A 67 5.62 8.20 6.93
CA ARG A 67 5.08 7.58 5.72
C ARG A 67 4.23 6.39 6.14
N ALA A 68 2.91 6.55 6.06
CA ALA A 68 1.97 5.52 6.47
C ALA A 68 1.67 4.53 5.34
N GLY A 69 1.95 4.87 4.09
CA GLY A 69 1.71 3.95 2.99
C GLY A 69 2.40 4.33 1.71
N VAL A 70 2.36 3.40 0.77
CA VAL A 70 3.02 3.47 -0.51
C VAL A 70 2.23 2.71 -1.57
N VAL A 71 2.27 3.20 -2.82
CA VAL A 71 2.00 2.41 -4.02
C VAL A 71 3.20 2.51 -4.96
N LEU A 72 3.68 1.36 -5.46
CA LEU A 72 4.77 1.22 -6.41
C LEU A 72 4.21 0.68 -7.72
N PHE A 73 4.53 1.33 -8.85
CA PHE A 73 4.24 0.80 -10.19
C PHE A 73 5.53 0.48 -10.91
N HIS A 74 5.79 -0.82 -11.07
CA HIS A 74 6.97 -1.35 -11.72
C HIS A 74 6.83 -1.30 -13.25
N SER A 75 7.96 -1.34 -13.93
CA SER A 75 8.03 -1.24 -15.38
C SER A 75 7.48 -2.46 -16.13
N ASP A 76 7.31 -3.58 -15.45
CA ASP A 76 6.72 -4.82 -15.99
C ASP A 76 5.19 -4.85 -15.91
N GLY A 77 4.58 -3.77 -15.39
CA GLY A 77 3.13 -3.64 -15.21
C GLY A 77 2.61 -4.25 -13.91
N SER A 78 3.48 -4.84 -13.09
CA SER A 78 3.13 -5.18 -11.71
C SER A 78 3.09 -3.93 -10.83
N ALA A 79 2.30 -4.00 -9.76
CA ALA A 79 2.27 -2.95 -8.75
C ALA A 79 2.06 -3.52 -7.36
N PHE A 80 2.55 -2.78 -6.36
CA PHE A 80 2.44 -3.12 -4.96
C PHE A 80 1.86 -1.94 -4.20
N ALA A 81 1.02 -2.19 -3.21
CA ALA A 81 0.54 -1.19 -2.28
C ALA A 81 0.66 -1.71 -0.85
N GLU A 82 1.05 -0.83 0.07
CA GLU A 82 1.10 -1.10 1.50
C GLU A 82 0.54 0.11 2.25
N TYR A 83 -0.23 -0.15 3.30
CA TYR A 83 -0.64 0.88 4.25
C TYR A 83 -0.62 0.37 5.68
N HIS A 84 0.01 1.12 6.58
CA HIS A 84 0.16 0.78 7.98
C HIS A 84 -1.19 0.76 8.70
N VAL A 85 -1.41 -0.29 9.49
CA VAL A 85 -2.62 -0.49 10.32
C VAL A 85 -2.27 -0.45 11.80
N MET A 86 -1.13 -1.03 12.19
CA MET A 86 -0.53 -0.94 13.51
C MET A 86 -1.49 -1.26 14.67
N GLN A 87 -2.12 -2.44 14.63
CA GLN A 87 -3.00 -2.89 15.72
C GLN A 87 -2.96 -4.41 15.92
N GLY A 88 -3.38 -4.87 17.11
CA GLY A 88 -3.58 -6.29 17.38
C GLY A 88 -4.61 -6.91 16.44
N HIS A 89 -4.38 -8.17 16.07
CA HIS A 89 -5.29 -8.91 15.22
C HIS A 89 -6.57 -9.27 15.99
N PRO A 90 -7.77 -8.86 15.54
CA PRO A 90 -9.01 -8.96 16.33
C PRO A 90 -9.37 -10.41 16.67
N ASN A 91 -9.06 -11.34 15.76
CA ASN A 91 -9.46 -12.75 15.86
C ASN A 91 -8.27 -13.71 16.11
N ARG A 92 -7.05 -13.19 16.30
CA ARG A 92 -5.83 -14.01 16.47
C ARG A 92 -4.95 -13.41 17.57
N PRO A 93 -5.22 -13.74 18.85
CA PRO A 93 -4.39 -13.30 19.96
C PRO A 93 -2.92 -13.63 19.73
N GLY A 94 -2.02 -12.75 20.18
CA GLY A 94 -0.57 -12.90 19.96
C GLY A 94 -0.08 -12.50 18.56
N TRP A 95 -0.96 -11.99 17.69
CA TRP A 95 -0.57 -11.44 16.38
C TRP A 95 -0.85 -9.94 16.30
N PHE A 96 0.08 -9.21 15.69
CA PHE A 96 -0.01 -7.80 15.39
C PHE A 96 -0.07 -7.59 13.88
N ILE A 97 -0.92 -6.67 13.43
CA ILE A 97 -1.06 -6.26 12.04
C ILE A 97 -0.18 -5.02 11.86
N GLU A 98 0.95 -5.17 11.16
CA GLU A 98 1.80 -4.02 10.81
C GLU A 98 1.10 -3.18 9.74
N SER A 99 0.70 -3.83 8.66
CA SER A 99 0.13 -3.20 7.47
C SER A 99 -0.87 -4.12 6.78
N VAL A 100 -1.65 -3.51 5.89
CA VAL A 100 -2.40 -4.20 4.84
C VAL A 100 -1.65 -4.01 3.52
N GLU A 101 -1.56 -5.06 2.74
CA GLU A 101 -0.80 -5.11 1.50
C GLU A 101 -1.70 -5.53 0.34
N ALA A 102 -1.36 -5.08 -0.87
CA ALA A 102 -1.99 -5.52 -2.10
C ALA A 102 -1.00 -5.58 -3.25
N TRP A 103 -1.21 -6.54 -4.14
CA TRP A 103 -0.41 -6.75 -5.34
C TRP A 103 -1.32 -6.76 -6.56
N LEU A 104 -0.88 -6.06 -7.61
CA LEU A 104 -1.44 -6.13 -8.95
C LEU A 104 -0.46 -6.91 -9.83
N ASN A 105 -0.91 -8.02 -10.40
CA ASN A 105 -0.15 -8.77 -11.40
C ASN A 105 -1.12 -9.38 -12.42
N GLY A 106 -0.79 -9.29 -13.71
CA GLY A 106 -1.65 -9.82 -14.78
C GLY A 106 -3.07 -9.23 -14.80
N GLY A 107 -3.28 -8.02 -14.25
CA GLY A 107 -4.59 -7.39 -14.13
C GLY A 107 -5.40 -7.77 -12.89
N GLU A 108 -4.99 -8.81 -12.16
CA GLU A 108 -5.62 -9.25 -10.90
C GLU A 108 -5.05 -8.49 -9.70
N VAL A 109 -5.93 -8.07 -8.78
CA VAL A 109 -5.54 -7.49 -7.50
C VAL A 109 -5.79 -8.52 -6.40
N ARG A 110 -4.78 -8.75 -5.55
CA ARG A 110 -4.89 -9.56 -4.34
C ARG A 110 -4.45 -8.73 -3.15
N SER A 111 -5.06 -8.92 -1.99
CA SER A 111 -4.69 -8.24 -0.75
C SER A 111 -4.53 -9.21 0.41
N ASP A 112 -3.65 -8.86 1.34
CA ASP A 112 -3.48 -9.59 2.59
C ASP A 112 -3.02 -8.68 3.74
N LEU A 113 -2.88 -9.25 4.93
CA LEU A 113 -2.28 -8.58 6.09
C LEU A 113 -0.81 -8.96 6.21
N ARG A 114 0.01 -7.97 6.55
CA ARG A 114 1.34 -8.21 7.08
C ARG A 114 1.27 -8.41 8.59
N LEU A 115 1.55 -9.64 9.02
CA LEU A 115 1.41 -10.06 10.41
C LEU A 115 2.76 -10.32 11.05
N VAL A 116 2.90 -9.87 12.30
CA VAL A 116 4.05 -10.17 13.17
C VAL A 116 3.56 -10.85 14.44
N ARG A 117 4.27 -11.89 14.89
CA ARG A 117 3.98 -12.52 16.17
C ARG A 117 4.47 -11.59 17.29
N MET A 118 3.58 -11.28 18.23
CA MET A 118 3.93 -10.51 19.41
C MET A 118 4.76 -11.38 20.38
N PRO A 119 5.70 -10.79 21.13
CA PRO A 119 6.42 -11.51 22.18
C PRO A 119 5.45 -12.12 23.20
N ASP A 120 5.78 -13.31 23.69
CA ASP A 120 4.99 -13.94 24.76
C ASP A 120 5.17 -13.13 26.06
N GLY A 121 4.07 -12.69 26.68
CA GLY A 121 4.07 -12.00 27.99
C GLY A 121 3.72 -10.50 28.00
N MET A 122 3.09 -9.97 26.95
CA MET A 122 2.52 -8.61 26.93
C MET A 122 1.01 -8.61 27.21
#